data_AF-A0A5Q4DDI1-F1
#
_entry.id   AF-A0A5Q4DDI1-F1
#
_cell.length_a   1.000
_cell.length_b   1.000
_cell.length_c   1.000
_cell.angle_alpha   90.00
_cell.angle_beta   90.00
_cell.angle_gamma   90.00
#
_symmetry.space_group_name_H-M   'P 1'
#
loop_
_entity.id
_entity.type
_entity.pdbx_description
1 polymer ?
#
loop_
_entity_poly.entity_id
_entity_poly.type
_entity_poly.pdbx_seq_one_letter_code
_entity_poly.pdbx_strand_id
1 'polypeptide(L)'
;YLQLDNAEVLRSQIADGLRAQLQMESLVTGILYIELTFRPDGETPAQVVRTSPYPEIPTTPSLLAAFGTEAGSLVADVLQVLFRVNEMLEEVDMQGLNAAVVASAQAVERLVGSPELQAAINQVPEMAASFNRTLVEFEELSDRLGNAIGPLQAGMEGTLAETNLTLQAARKTIEDAQGLISTDSGIGFGLEQTLTSLREAADALRTLVITLERNPDMLIRGTSPPRR
;
A
#
# COMPACT_ATOMS: atom_id res chain seq x y z
N TYR A 1 13.65 -6.38 49.05
CA TYR A 1 12.40 -6.62 49.79
C TYR A 1 11.93 -5.32 50.37
N LEU A 2 10.66 -4.98 50.18
CA LEU A 2 10.09 -3.74 50.70
C LEU A 2 9.84 -3.90 52.21
N GLN A 3 10.34 -2.98 53.03
CA GLN A 3 10.11 -2.97 54.48
C GLN A 3 9.26 -1.76 54.86
N LEU A 4 8.06 -2.02 55.39
CA LEU A 4 7.06 -1.01 55.73
C LEU A 4 6.88 -0.83 57.25
N ASP A 5 7.39 -1.79 58.03
CA ASP A 5 7.28 -1.89 59.47
C ASP A 5 8.34 -1.06 60.22
N ASN A 6 9.48 -0.79 59.58
CA ASN A 6 10.55 0.04 60.13
C ASN A 6 10.56 1.44 59.50
N ALA A 7 10.28 2.46 60.32
CA ALA A 7 10.20 3.86 59.89
C ALA A 7 11.53 4.41 59.35
N GLU A 8 12.67 3.98 59.89
CA GLU A 8 13.99 4.46 59.44
C GLU A 8 14.33 3.87 58.07
N VAL A 9 14.07 2.58 57.88
CA VAL A 9 14.26 1.90 56.59
C VAL A 9 13.27 2.43 55.54
N LEU A 10 12.03 2.71 55.93
CA LEU A 10 11.04 3.31 55.03
C LEU A 10 11.47 4.71 54.57
N ARG A 11 12.03 5.54 55.45
CA ARG A 11 12.57 6.85 55.08
C ARG A 11 13.72 6.73 54.08
N SER A 12 14.63 5.78 54.27
CA SER A 12 15.70 5.50 53.30
C SER A 12 15.10 5.09 51.95
N GLN A 13 14.16 4.14 51.93
CA GLN A 13 13.53 3.70 50.69
C GLN A 13 12.79 4.84 49.96
N ILE A 14 12.12 5.73 50.68
CA ILE A 14 11.48 6.93 50.10
C ILE A 14 12.52 7.88 49.51
N ALA A 15 13.63 8.10 50.20
CA ALA A 15 14.76 8.90 49.72
C ALA A 15 15.39 8.28 48.45
N ASP A 16 15.43 6.94 48.38
CA ASP A 16 15.90 6.17 47.23
C ASP A 16 14.86 6.09 46.09
N GLY A 17 13.72 6.76 46.23
CA GLY A 17 12.72 6.90 45.17
C GLY A 17 11.49 6.01 45.30
N LEU A 18 11.22 5.38 46.44
CA LEU A 18 9.99 4.63 46.67
C LEU A 18 8.76 5.54 46.53
N ARG A 19 7.83 5.16 45.67
CA ARG A 19 6.55 5.86 45.42
C ARG A 19 5.38 4.89 45.39
N ALA A 20 4.22 5.39 45.80
CA ALA A 20 2.95 4.70 45.66
C ALA A 20 2.20 5.19 44.41
N GLN A 21 1.60 4.27 43.66
CA GLN A 21 0.83 4.59 42.47
C GLN A 21 -0.44 3.74 42.42
N LEU A 22 -1.56 4.33 42.01
CA LEU A 22 -2.82 3.61 41.87
C LEU A 22 -2.88 2.95 40.49
N GLN A 23 -2.87 1.63 40.44
CA GLN A 23 -2.92 0.84 39.22
C GLN A 23 -4.25 0.10 39.09
N MET A 24 -4.61 -0.25 37.86
CA MET A 24 -5.80 -1.04 37.58
C MET A 24 -5.40 -2.48 37.29
N GLU A 25 -5.92 -3.41 38.09
CA GLU A 25 -5.68 -4.85 37.92
C GLU A 25 -6.49 -5.39 36.74
N SER A 26 -7.73 -4.92 36.60
CA SER A 26 -8.66 -5.38 35.59
C SER A 26 -9.57 -4.25 35.14
N LEU A 27 -9.51 -3.93 33.85
CA LEU A 27 -10.41 -2.99 33.19
C LEU A 27 -11.87 -3.44 33.21
N VAL A 28 -12.10 -4.76 33.20
CA VAL A 28 -13.44 -5.36 33.10
C VAL A 28 -14.19 -5.24 34.42
N THR A 29 -13.48 -5.50 35.53
CA THR A 29 -14.07 -5.48 36.87
C THR A 29 -13.88 -4.15 37.59
N GLY A 30 -12.96 -3.30 37.12
CA GLY A 30 -12.63 -2.01 37.73
C GLY A 30 -11.81 -2.11 39.02
N ILE A 31 -11.22 -3.26 39.32
CA ILE A 31 -10.42 -3.46 40.54
C ILE A 31 -9.12 -2.64 40.44
N LEU A 32 -8.83 -1.89 41.50
CA LEU A 32 -7.64 -1.07 41.65
C LEU A 32 -6.77 -1.59 42.79
N TYR A 33 -5.45 -1.47 42.63
CA TYR A 33 -4.48 -1.78 43.68
C TYR A 33 -3.43 -0.67 43.81
N ILE A 34 -2.78 -0.63 44.97
CA ILE A 34 -1.67 0.30 45.22
C ILE A 34 -0.38 -0.44 44.90
N GLU A 35 0.32 0.03 43.89
CA GLU A 35 1.65 -0.41 43.54
C GLU A 35 2.69 0.41 44.31
N LEU A 36 3.70 -0.26 44.85
CA LEU A 36 4.85 0.36 45.52
C LEU A 36 6.11 0.06 44.70
N THR A 37 6.68 1.08 44.09
CA THR A 37 7.81 0.93 43.15
C THR A 37 8.85 2.03 43.31
N PHE A 38 10.10 1.73 42.92
CA PHE A 38 11.21 2.68 42.97
C PHE A 38 11.30 3.46 41.66
N ARG A 39 11.26 4.79 41.77
CA ARG A 39 11.28 5.72 40.64
C ARG A 39 12.50 6.64 40.73
N PRO A 40 13.57 6.38 39.95
CA PRO A 40 14.77 7.22 39.95
C PRO A 40 14.54 8.58 39.28
N ASP A 41 13.44 8.73 38.54
CA ASP A 41 12.99 9.94 37.86
C ASP A 41 12.00 10.78 38.70
N GLY A 42 11.64 10.32 39.90
CA GLY A 42 10.67 10.99 40.75
C GLY A 42 11.24 12.27 41.36
N GLU A 43 10.50 13.38 41.23
CA GLU A 43 10.82 14.62 41.95
C GLU A 43 10.94 14.35 43.45
N THR A 44 11.86 15.06 44.10
CA THR A 44 11.99 15.06 45.57
C THR A 44 10.65 15.51 46.14
N PRO A 45 9.97 14.71 46.97
CA PRO A 45 8.65 15.05 47.47
C PRO A 45 8.75 16.38 48.22
N ALA A 46 7.88 17.34 47.89
CA ALA A 46 7.75 18.55 48.67
C ALA A 46 7.45 18.13 50.12
N GLN A 47 8.35 18.45 51.06
CA GLN A 47 8.14 18.14 52.47
C GLN A 47 6.99 19.01 52.99
N VAL A 48 5.77 18.53 52.83
CA VAL A 48 4.62 19.09 53.54
C VAL A 48 4.81 18.61 54.99
N VAL A 49 5.30 19.49 55.86
CA VAL A 49 5.46 19.19 57.28
C VAL A 49 4.06 19.10 57.91
N ARG A 50 3.41 17.95 57.70
CA ARG A 50 2.20 17.52 58.42
C ARG A 50 2.64 16.52 59.47
N THR A 51 2.36 16.81 60.73
CA THR A 51 2.63 15.90 61.84
C THR A 51 1.56 14.80 61.86
N SER A 52 1.73 13.78 61.02
CA SER A 52 0.90 12.57 61.04
C SER A 52 1.52 11.53 61.98
N PRO A 53 0.73 10.85 62.83
CA PRO A 53 1.23 9.74 63.63
C PRO A 53 1.53 8.47 62.81
N TYR A 54 1.15 8.45 61.52
CA TYR A 54 1.37 7.33 60.61
C TYR A 54 2.47 7.64 59.58
N PRO A 55 3.25 6.63 59.15
CA PRO A 55 4.18 6.80 58.05
C PRO A 55 3.43 7.16 56.75
N GLU A 56 3.92 8.15 56.01
CA GLU A 56 3.36 8.57 54.73
C GLU A 56 4.31 8.18 53.60
N ILE A 57 3.77 7.52 52.56
CA ILE A 57 4.51 7.18 51.34
C ILE A 57 4.10 8.16 50.24
N PRO A 58 5.03 8.88 49.59
CA PRO A 58 4.70 9.81 48.53
C PRO A 58 4.08 9.11 47.33
N THR A 59 3.07 9.75 46.72
CA THR A 59 2.38 9.21 45.54
C THR A 59 2.89 9.81 44.24
N THR A 60 2.80 9.05 43.15
CA THR A 60 2.99 9.56 41.78
C THR A 60 1.72 9.39 40.94
N PRO A 61 1.41 10.30 40.00
CA PRO A 61 0.25 10.15 39.13
C PRO A 61 0.28 8.82 38.36
N SER A 62 -0.88 8.16 38.22
CA SER A 62 -1.01 6.96 37.39
C SER A 62 -1.39 7.28 35.95
N LEU A 63 -1.19 6.32 35.05
CA LEU A 63 -1.71 6.42 33.69
C LEU A 63 -3.23 6.62 33.70
N LEU A 64 -3.95 5.99 34.65
CA LEU A 64 -5.38 6.21 34.84
C LEU A 64 -5.68 7.67 35.23
N ALA A 65 -4.89 8.25 36.13
CA ALA A 65 -5.04 9.66 36.50
C ALA A 65 -4.81 10.62 35.32
N ALA A 66 -4.05 10.19 34.29
CA ALA A 66 -3.85 10.98 33.08
C ALA A 66 -5.09 11.01 32.16
N PHE A 67 -6.04 10.08 32.27
CA PHE A 67 -7.26 10.08 31.42
C PHE A 67 -8.15 11.32 31.62
N GLY A 68 -8.00 12.04 32.74
CA GLY A 68 -8.68 13.31 32.99
C GLY A 68 -7.90 14.57 32.58
N THR A 69 -6.68 14.41 32.04
CA THR A 69 -5.82 15.53 31.63
C THR A 69 -5.68 15.57 30.11
N GLU A 70 -5.10 16.66 29.58
CA GLU A 70 -4.92 16.87 28.14
C GLU A 70 -4.10 15.78 27.45
N ALA A 71 -3.22 15.08 28.18
CA ALA A 71 -2.45 13.93 27.69
C ALA A 71 -3.27 12.61 27.66
N GLY A 72 -4.39 12.55 28.38
CA GLY A 72 -5.26 11.37 28.45
C GLY A 72 -6.06 11.08 27.18
N SER A 73 -6.35 12.11 26.39
CA SER A 73 -7.11 12.00 25.14
C SER A 73 -6.39 11.10 24.12
N LEU A 74 -5.07 11.27 23.97
CA LEU A 74 -4.26 10.45 23.06
C LEU A 74 -4.23 8.97 23.48
N VAL A 75 -4.22 8.69 24.78
CA VAL A 75 -4.24 7.31 25.30
C VAL A 75 -5.62 6.70 25.11
N ALA A 76 -6.69 7.48 25.31
CA ALA A 76 -8.06 7.05 25.06
C ALA A 76 -8.29 6.69 23.58
N ASP A 77 -7.78 7.52 22.65
CA ASP A 77 -7.88 7.27 21.21
C ASP A 77 -7.19 5.98 20.80
N VAL A 78 -5.98 5.71 21.32
CA VAL A 78 -5.23 4.49 21.03
C VAL A 78 -5.96 3.24 21.54
N LEU A 79 -6.52 3.29 22.75
CA LEU A 79 -7.29 2.16 23.29
C LEU A 79 -8.59 1.94 22.50
N GLN A 80 -9.27 2.99 22.06
CA GLN A 80 -10.48 2.89 21.24
C GLN A 80 -10.23 2.21 19.89
N VAL A 81 -9.09 2.48 19.25
CA VAL A 81 -8.68 1.80 18.01
C VAL A 81 -8.46 0.31 18.25
N LEU A 82 -7.85 -0.08 19.37
CA LEU A 82 -7.63 -1.50 19.70
C LEU A 82 -8.95 -2.26 19.90
N PHE A 83 -9.94 -1.66 20.56
CA PHE A 83 -11.27 -2.28 20.71
C PHE A 83 -12.00 -2.42 19.37
N ARG A 84 -11.94 -1.40 18.50
CA ARG A 84 -12.56 -1.45 17.16
C ARG A 84 -11.94 -2.54 16.27
N VAL A 85 -10.62 -2.72 16.33
CA VAL A 85 -9.94 -3.79 15.57
C VAL A 85 -10.37 -5.17 16.06
N ASN A 86 -10.55 -5.35 17.38
CA ASN A 86 -11.00 -6.64 17.92
C ASN A 86 -12.43 -6.99 17.47
N GLU A 87 -13.32 -5.99 17.38
CA GLU A 87 -14.71 -6.14 16.92
C GLU A 87 -14.77 -6.43 15.40
N MET A 88 -13.95 -5.76 14.58
CA MET A 88 -13.87 -6.02 13.13
C MET A 88 -13.28 -7.40 12.80
N LEU A 89 -12.46 -7.97 13.69
CA LEU A 89 -11.86 -9.29 13.51
C LEU A 89 -12.81 -10.44 13.87
N GLU A 90 -13.81 -10.18 14.71
CA GLU A 90 -14.85 -11.16 15.06
C GLU A 90 -15.88 -11.35 13.91
N GLU A 91 -15.95 -10.39 12.98
CA GLU A 91 -16.89 -10.34 11.86
C GLU A 91 -16.25 -10.67 10.49
N VAL A 92 -15.01 -11.18 10.47
CA VAL A 92 -14.38 -11.60 9.19
C VAL A 92 -15.01 -12.92 8.73
N ASP A 93 -15.87 -12.82 7.72
CA ASP A 93 -16.43 -13.99 7.02
C ASP A 93 -15.33 -14.73 6.24
N MET A 94 -14.65 -15.64 6.94
CA MET A 94 -13.61 -16.50 6.38
C MET A 94 -14.14 -17.39 5.25
N GLN A 95 -15.44 -17.70 5.22
CA GLN A 95 -16.05 -18.46 4.13
C GLN A 95 -16.19 -17.59 2.88
N GLY A 96 -16.68 -16.37 3.03
CA GLY A 96 -16.74 -15.36 1.97
C GLY A 96 -15.37 -15.03 1.40
N LEU A 97 -14.35 -14.89 2.26
CA LEU A 97 -12.97 -14.67 1.82
C LEU A 97 -12.42 -15.85 1.01
N ASN A 98 -12.60 -17.09 1.47
CA ASN A 98 -12.16 -18.27 0.73
C ASN A 98 -12.89 -18.37 -0.62
N ALA A 99 -14.21 -18.12 -0.65
CA ALA A 99 -14.98 -18.08 -1.88
C ALA A 99 -14.46 -17.02 -2.86
N ALA A 100 -14.11 -15.83 -2.37
CA ALA A 100 -13.54 -14.75 -3.19
C ALA A 100 -12.16 -15.12 -3.76
N VAL A 101 -11.30 -15.76 -2.97
CA VAL A 101 -9.98 -16.24 -3.42
C VAL A 101 -10.12 -17.31 -4.50
N VAL A 102 -11.01 -18.30 -4.29
CA VAL A 102 -11.28 -19.35 -5.29
C VAL A 102 -11.86 -18.76 -6.57
N ALA A 103 -12.83 -17.84 -6.46
CA ALA A 103 -13.42 -17.18 -7.62
C ALA A 103 -12.38 -16.36 -8.41
N SER A 104 -11.43 -15.73 -7.70
CA SER A 104 -10.32 -15.00 -8.32
C SER A 104 -9.37 -15.94 -9.06
N ALA A 105 -9.00 -17.06 -8.46
CA ALA A 105 -8.17 -18.08 -9.11
C ALA A 105 -8.82 -18.63 -10.40
N GLN A 106 -10.13 -18.91 -10.34
CA GLN A 106 -10.91 -19.34 -11.51
C GLN A 106 -11.02 -18.24 -12.58
N ALA A 107 -11.13 -16.98 -12.19
CA ALA A 107 -11.14 -15.86 -13.13
C ALA A 107 -9.81 -15.76 -13.89
N VAL A 108 -8.68 -15.92 -13.20
CA VAL A 108 -7.35 -15.95 -13.81
C VAL A 108 -7.20 -17.17 -14.73
N GLU A 109 -7.64 -18.35 -14.30
CA GLU A 109 -7.59 -19.57 -15.13
C GLU A 109 -8.41 -19.41 -16.42
N ARG A 110 -9.61 -18.82 -16.34
CA ARG A 110 -10.44 -18.52 -17.52
C ARG A 110 -9.78 -17.53 -18.46
N LEU A 111 -9.10 -16.51 -17.92
CA LEU A 111 -8.40 -15.52 -18.74
C LEU A 111 -7.21 -16.16 -19.47
N VAL A 112 -6.39 -16.94 -18.76
CA VAL A 112 -5.23 -17.65 -19.33
C VAL A 112 -5.65 -18.72 -20.32
N GLY A 113 -6.75 -19.42 -20.05
CA GLY A 113 -7.34 -20.43 -20.93
C GLY A 113 -8.22 -19.86 -22.04
N SER A 114 -8.41 -18.54 -22.12
CA SER A 114 -9.31 -17.95 -23.10
C SER A 114 -8.79 -18.15 -24.54
N PRO A 115 -9.64 -18.62 -25.47
CA PRO A 115 -9.26 -18.79 -26.86
C PRO A 115 -8.88 -17.45 -27.51
N GLU A 116 -9.42 -16.33 -27.03
CA GLU A 116 -9.07 -14.99 -27.48
C GLU A 116 -7.62 -14.63 -27.12
N LEU A 117 -7.16 -14.91 -25.89
CA LEU A 117 -5.78 -14.67 -25.49
C LEU A 117 -4.80 -15.58 -26.25
N GLN A 118 -5.16 -16.85 -26.45
CA GLN A 118 -4.35 -17.77 -27.25
C GLN A 118 -4.25 -17.33 -28.71
N ALA A 119 -5.36 -16.88 -29.31
CA ALA A 119 -5.38 -16.33 -30.66
C ALA A 119 -4.49 -15.09 -30.76
N ALA A 120 -4.56 -14.17 -29.78
CA ALA A 120 -3.71 -13.00 -29.72
C ALA A 120 -2.22 -13.37 -29.63
N ILE A 121 -1.85 -14.31 -28.75
CA ILE A 121 -0.47 -14.80 -28.63
C ILE A 121 0.03 -15.41 -29.95
N ASN A 122 -0.81 -16.19 -30.62
CA ASN A 122 -0.47 -16.83 -31.89
C ASN A 122 -0.35 -15.85 -33.06
N GLN A 123 -0.96 -14.67 -32.99
CA GLN A 123 -0.91 -13.62 -34.02
C GLN A 123 0.30 -12.67 -33.87
N VAL A 124 0.97 -12.65 -32.70
CA VAL A 124 2.15 -11.81 -32.46
C VAL A 124 3.25 -12.00 -33.52
N PRO A 125 3.63 -13.23 -33.92
CA PRO A 125 4.68 -13.43 -34.93
C PRO A 125 4.31 -12.87 -36.30
N GLU A 126 3.05 -13.02 -36.72
CA GLU A 126 2.57 -12.48 -37.99
C GLU A 126 2.55 -10.95 -37.99
N MET A 127 2.11 -10.35 -36.88
CA MET A 127 2.15 -8.91 -36.69
C MET A 127 3.59 -8.36 -36.67
N ALA A 128 4.53 -9.07 -36.04
CA ALA A 128 5.94 -8.70 -36.07
C ALA A 128 6.53 -8.80 -37.48
N ALA A 129 6.14 -9.82 -38.25
CA ALA A 129 6.57 -10.00 -39.64
C ALA A 129 6.01 -8.92 -40.57
N SER A 130 4.73 -8.56 -40.44
CA SER A 130 4.13 -7.47 -41.22
C SER A 130 4.77 -6.13 -40.89
N PHE A 131 5.04 -5.86 -39.61
CA PHE A 131 5.74 -4.66 -39.19
C PHE A 131 7.16 -4.57 -39.77
N ASN A 132 7.93 -5.67 -39.73
CA ASN A 132 9.26 -5.72 -40.33
C ASN A 132 9.19 -5.44 -41.85
N ARG A 133 8.21 -6.03 -42.54
CA ARG A 133 7.99 -5.76 -43.96
C ARG A 133 7.65 -4.30 -44.24
N THR A 134 6.80 -3.68 -43.42
CA THR A 134 6.50 -2.24 -43.53
C THR A 134 7.75 -1.38 -43.34
N LEU A 135 8.65 -1.74 -42.42
CA LEU A 135 9.91 -1.04 -42.24
C LEU A 135 10.81 -1.15 -43.48
N VAL A 136 10.90 -2.33 -44.08
CA VAL A 136 11.66 -2.54 -45.33
C VAL A 136 11.06 -1.75 -46.50
N GLU A 137 9.73 -1.74 -46.66
CA GLU A 137 9.05 -0.96 -47.69
C GLU A 137 9.24 0.56 -47.47
N PHE A 138 9.32 1.00 -46.21
CA PHE A 138 9.64 2.39 -45.87
C PHE A 138 11.09 2.76 -46.19
N GLU A 139 12.06 1.88 -45.90
CA GLU A 139 13.46 2.05 -46.30
C GLU A 139 13.59 2.15 -47.83
N GLU A 140 12.91 1.27 -48.57
CA GLU A 140 12.93 1.30 -50.03
C GLU A 140 12.28 2.57 -50.59
N LEU A 141 11.20 3.05 -49.98
CA LEU A 141 10.60 4.34 -50.33
C LEU A 141 11.58 5.49 -50.07
N SER A 142 12.28 5.47 -48.93
CA SER A 142 13.28 6.48 -48.57
C SER A 142 14.43 6.50 -49.59
N ASP A 143 14.91 5.33 -50.01
CA ASP A 143 15.95 5.21 -51.05
C ASP A 143 15.47 5.69 -52.41
N ARG A 144 14.24 5.36 -52.80
CA ARG A 144 13.63 5.86 -54.05
C ARG A 144 13.46 7.38 -54.02
N LEU A 145 13.04 7.95 -52.89
CA LEU A 145 12.97 9.41 -52.72
C LEU A 145 14.36 10.04 -52.81
N GLY A 146 15.36 9.47 -52.14
CA GLY A 146 16.76 9.92 -52.24
C GLY A 146 17.29 9.91 -53.67
N ASN A 147 16.98 8.85 -54.43
CA ASN A 147 17.37 8.70 -55.83
C ASN A 147 16.53 9.57 -56.81
N ALA A 148 15.28 9.87 -56.48
CA ALA A 148 14.39 10.73 -57.28
C ALA A 148 14.68 12.24 -57.10
N ILE A 149 15.30 12.64 -56.00
CA ILE A 149 15.73 14.03 -55.76
C ILE A 149 16.83 14.46 -56.75
N GLY A 150 17.69 13.54 -57.21
CA GLY A 150 18.72 13.83 -58.22
C GLY A 150 18.16 14.26 -59.59
N PRO A 151 17.25 13.48 -60.21
CA PRO A 151 16.60 13.82 -61.48
C PRO A 151 15.62 14.99 -61.41
N LEU A 152 15.01 15.28 -60.26
CA LEU A 152 14.14 16.45 -60.07
C LEU A 152 14.92 17.78 -60.23
N GLN A 153 16.23 17.77 -60.02
CA GLN A 153 17.11 18.92 -60.31
C GLN A 153 17.44 19.05 -61.82
N ALA A 154 17.15 18.02 -62.62
CA ALA A 154 17.53 17.91 -64.03
C ALA A 154 16.36 17.91 -65.04
N GLY A 155 15.11 17.68 -64.63
CA GLY A 155 13.96 17.55 -65.54
C GLY A 155 12.73 18.34 -65.10
N MET A 156 12.63 19.61 -65.50
CA MET A 156 11.45 20.46 -65.26
C MET A 156 10.32 20.33 -66.29
N GLU A 157 10.26 19.25 -67.10
CA GLU A 157 9.15 19.04 -68.05
C GLU A 157 8.65 17.59 -67.98
N GLY A 158 7.75 17.28 -67.04
CA GLY A 158 7.08 15.97 -66.95
C GLY A 158 6.24 15.70 -65.71
N THR A 159 6.40 16.50 -64.66
CA THR A 159 5.97 16.21 -63.26
C THR A 159 4.45 16.28 -62.98
N LEU A 160 3.55 16.52 -63.95
CA LEU A 160 2.13 16.79 -63.63
C LEU A 160 1.24 15.55 -63.48
N ALA A 161 1.63 14.38 -63.97
CA ALA A 161 0.80 13.17 -63.91
C ALA A 161 1.03 12.36 -62.62
N GLU A 162 2.27 12.26 -62.16
CA GLU A 162 2.67 11.39 -61.04
C GLU A 162 2.34 12.00 -59.66
N THR A 163 2.33 13.34 -59.55
CA THR A 163 1.91 14.05 -58.32
C THR A 163 0.43 13.79 -58.00
N ASN A 164 -0.43 13.63 -59.01
CA ASN A 164 -1.85 13.35 -58.80
C ASN A 164 -2.09 11.96 -58.19
N LEU A 165 -1.32 10.95 -58.60
CA LEU A 165 -1.42 9.60 -58.06
C LEU A 165 -0.90 9.53 -56.62
N THR A 166 0.22 10.20 -56.33
CA THR A 166 0.76 10.27 -54.97
C THR A 166 -0.18 11.03 -54.02
N LEU A 167 -0.79 12.13 -54.47
CA LEU A 167 -1.78 12.86 -53.68
C LEU A 167 -3.07 12.06 -53.43
N GLN A 168 -3.50 11.24 -54.39
CA GLN A 168 -4.63 10.32 -54.18
C GLN A 168 -4.28 9.21 -53.18
N ALA A 169 -3.10 8.60 -53.29
CA ALA A 169 -2.64 7.57 -52.37
C ALA A 169 -2.51 8.13 -50.94
N ALA A 170 -1.93 9.31 -50.77
CA ALA A 170 -1.83 9.99 -49.48
C ALA A 170 -3.19 10.34 -48.88
N ARG A 171 -4.16 10.81 -49.70
CA ARG A 171 -5.54 11.03 -49.24
C ARG A 171 -6.19 9.75 -48.74
N LYS A 172 -6.05 8.65 -49.47
CA LYS A 172 -6.64 7.36 -49.11
C LYS A 172 -6.06 6.82 -47.79
N THR A 173 -4.75 6.93 -47.59
CA THR A 173 -4.10 6.57 -46.31
C THR A 173 -4.61 7.41 -45.14
N ILE A 174 -4.86 8.71 -45.36
CA ILE A 174 -5.42 9.59 -44.32
C ILE A 174 -6.87 9.22 -44.01
N GLU A 175 -7.68 8.87 -45.02
CA GLU A 175 -9.06 8.39 -44.83
C GLU A 175 -9.10 7.05 -44.08
N ASP A 176 -8.23 6.09 -44.43
CA ASP A 176 -8.13 4.80 -43.77
C ASP A 176 -7.64 4.94 -42.31
N ALA A 177 -6.69 5.84 -42.05
CA ALA A 177 -6.22 6.16 -40.70
C ALA A 177 -7.29 6.90 -39.87
N GLN A 178 -8.08 7.79 -40.48
CA GLN A 178 -9.22 8.43 -39.81
C GLN A 178 -10.35 7.44 -39.52
N GLY A 179 -10.55 6.41 -40.34
CA GLY A 179 -11.51 5.33 -40.06
C GLY A 179 -11.15 4.50 -38.81
N LEU A 180 -9.84 4.30 -38.58
CA LEU A 180 -9.33 3.65 -37.36
C LEU A 180 -9.45 4.53 -36.11
N ILE A 181 -9.47 5.86 -36.27
CA ILE A 181 -9.52 6.84 -35.17
C ILE A 181 -10.96 7.28 -34.86
N SER A 182 -11.89 7.17 -35.82
CA SER A 182 -13.29 7.65 -35.68
C SER A 182 -14.30 6.57 -35.27
N THR A 183 -13.90 5.30 -35.18
CA THR A 183 -14.78 4.25 -34.68
C THR A 183 -14.77 4.23 -33.15
N ASP A 184 -15.60 5.09 -32.55
CA ASP A 184 -16.43 4.92 -31.32
C ASP A 184 -16.04 3.83 -30.29
N SER A 185 -14.77 3.64 -30.02
CA SER A 185 -14.30 2.70 -29.00
C SER A 185 -13.27 3.41 -28.16
N GLY A 186 -13.64 3.65 -26.89
CA GLY A 186 -12.93 4.39 -25.86
C GLY A 186 -11.57 3.81 -25.47
N ILE A 187 -10.65 3.69 -26.43
CA ILE A 187 -9.28 3.23 -26.24
C ILE A 187 -8.53 4.22 -25.34
N GLY A 188 -8.75 5.53 -25.45
CA GLY A 188 -8.10 6.50 -24.57
C GLY A 188 -8.48 6.38 -23.09
N PHE A 189 -9.77 6.20 -22.80
CA PHE A 189 -10.27 6.15 -21.42
C PHE A 189 -10.05 4.77 -20.77
N GLY A 190 -10.20 3.69 -21.55
CA GLY A 190 -9.95 2.33 -21.06
C GLY A 190 -8.48 2.04 -20.80
N LEU A 191 -7.56 2.57 -21.61
CA LEU A 191 -6.13 2.29 -21.47
C LEU A 191 -5.53 2.97 -20.23
N GLU A 192 -5.91 4.20 -19.92
CA GLU A 192 -5.42 4.89 -18.71
C GLU A 192 -5.88 4.18 -17.42
N GLN A 193 -7.15 3.78 -17.37
CA GLN A 193 -7.70 2.97 -16.27
C GLN A 193 -6.99 1.62 -16.17
N THR A 194 -6.77 0.95 -17.30
CA THR A 194 -6.09 -0.36 -17.36
C THR A 194 -4.62 -0.26 -16.92
N LEU A 195 -3.91 0.79 -17.36
CA LEU A 195 -2.52 1.03 -16.98
C LEU A 195 -2.39 1.41 -15.50
N THR A 196 -3.38 2.12 -14.95
CA THR A 196 -3.45 2.44 -13.51
C THR A 196 -3.69 1.17 -12.69
N SER A 197 -4.71 0.38 -13.05
CA SER A 197 -5.00 -0.90 -12.37
C SER A 197 -3.86 -1.92 -12.52
N LEU A 198 -3.15 -1.94 -13.64
CA LEU A 198 -1.97 -2.78 -13.84
C LEU A 198 -0.81 -2.35 -12.94
N ARG A 199 -0.60 -1.05 -12.77
CA ARG A 199 0.42 -0.50 -11.85
C ARG A 199 0.08 -0.84 -10.40
N GLU A 200 -1.17 -0.70 -9.99
CA GLU A 200 -1.65 -1.06 -8.64
C GLU A 200 -1.50 -2.57 -8.37
N ALA A 201 -1.86 -3.41 -9.34
CA ALA A 201 -1.69 -4.85 -9.23
C ALA A 201 -0.21 -5.27 -9.15
N ALA A 202 0.66 -4.62 -9.93
CA ALA A 202 2.10 -4.84 -9.87
C ALA A 202 2.70 -4.43 -8.51
N ASP A 203 2.22 -3.33 -7.93
CA ASP A 203 2.66 -2.88 -6.61
C ASP A 203 2.19 -3.83 -5.50
N ALA A 204 0.92 -4.29 -5.55
CA ALA A 204 0.39 -5.29 -4.62
C ALA A 204 1.15 -6.63 -4.70
N LEU A 205 1.48 -7.10 -5.91
CA LEU A 205 2.32 -8.29 -6.12
C LEU A 205 3.73 -8.09 -5.56
N ARG A 206 4.32 -6.91 -5.75
CA ARG A 206 5.63 -6.58 -5.20
C ARG A 206 5.62 -6.59 -3.67
N THR A 207 4.61 -5.99 -3.04
CA THR A 207 4.45 -6.01 -1.59
C THR A 207 4.28 -7.44 -1.08
N LEU A 208 3.47 -8.25 -1.76
CA LEU A 208 3.30 -9.67 -1.42
C LEU A 208 4.62 -10.44 -1.51
N VAL A 209 5.37 -10.30 -2.62
CA VAL A 209 6.67 -10.96 -2.80
C VAL A 209 7.66 -10.56 -1.72
N ILE A 210 7.78 -9.25 -1.40
CA ILE A 210 8.65 -8.76 -0.33
C ILE A 210 8.23 -9.33 1.04
N THR A 211 6.93 -9.48 1.25
CA THR A 211 6.39 -9.98 2.52
C THR A 211 6.59 -11.50 2.65
N LEU A 212 6.49 -12.24 1.54
CA LEU A 212 6.80 -13.67 1.46
C LEU A 212 8.31 -13.95 1.59
N GLU A 213 9.18 -13.13 1.00
CA GLU A 213 10.63 -13.22 1.19
C GLU A 213 11.05 -12.97 2.64
N ARG A 214 10.42 -11.98 3.29
CA ARG A 214 10.70 -11.68 4.70
C ARG A 214 10.13 -12.70 5.67
N ASN A 215 9.06 -13.40 5.30
CA ASN A 215 8.39 -14.35 6.18
C ASN A 215 7.74 -15.51 5.41
N PRO A 216 8.53 -16.52 4.99
CA PRO A 216 8.03 -17.63 4.17
C PRO A 216 7.00 -18.53 4.88
N ASP A 217 6.94 -18.50 6.21
CA ASP A 217 5.97 -19.24 7.02
C ASP A 217 4.52 -18.72 6.87
N MET A 218 4.29 -17.55 6.24
CA MET A 218 2.95 -16.97 6.09
C MET A 218 2.04 -17.72 5.12
N LEU A 219 2.58 -18.51 4.18
CA LEU A 219 1.79 -19.35 3.28
C LEU A 219 1.05 -20.48 4.02
N ILE A 220 1.58 -20.89 5.18
CA ILE A 220 1.05 -22.03 5.95
C ILE A 220 0.28 -21.56 7.18
N ARG A 221 0.64 -20.40 7.77
CA ARG A 221 0.04 -19.92 9.03
C ARG A 221 -0.89 -18.71 8.89
N GLY A 222 -0.99 -18.10 7.72
CA GLY A 222 -1.69 -16.83 7.54
C GLY A 222 -0.93 -15.64 8.15
N THR A 223 -1.34 -14.42 7.81
CA THR A 223 -0.64 -13.21 8.21
C THR A 223 -0.63 -13.04 9.74
N SER A 224 0.56 -13.04 10.35
CA SER A 224 0.68 -12.75 11.78
C SER A 224 0.52 -11.24 12.02
N PRO A 225 -0.27 -10.81 13.01
CA PRO A 225 -0.46 -9.41 13.31
C PRO A 225 0.88 -8.76 13.71
N PRO A 226 1.09 -7.47 13.39
CA PRO A 226 2.36 -6.80 13.62
C PRO A 226 2.67 -6.82 15.13
N ARG A 227 3.82 -7.40 15.49
CA ARG A 227 4.36 -7.31 16.84
C ARG A 227 4.80 -5.86 17.06
N ARG A 228 4.04 -5.15 17.90
CA ARG A 228 4.46 -3.91 18.56
C ARG A 228 5.07 -4.25 19.91
#